data_AF-A0AAP8GG46-F1
#
_entry.id   AF-A0AAP8GG46-F1
#
_cell.length_a   1.000
_cell.length_b   1.000
_cell.length_c   1.000
_cell.angle_alpha   90.00
_cell.angle_beta   90.00
_cell.angle_gamma   90.00
#
_symmetry.space_group_name_H-M   'P 1'
#
loop_
_entity.id
_entity.type
_entity.pdbx_description
1 polymer ?
#
loop_
_entity_poly.entity_id
_entity_poly.type
_entity_poly.pdbx_seq_one_letter_code
_entity_poly.pdbx_strand_id
1 'polypeptide(L)'
;ITVESGQFFIIQDSITNISQDQRIQVLLIGFAFNAFLEGAAGFGVPIAICALLLTQLGFNPLKAAMLCLVANAASGAFGAIGIPVGVVETLKLPGDVSVLGVSQSATLTLAIINFIIPFLLIFIIDGFRGVKETLPAILVVSITYTLTQGLLTVFSGPELADIIPPLLTMLALAVF
;
A
#
# COMPACT_ATOMS: atom_id res chain seq x y z
N ILE A 1 -7.90 -22.17 -7.49
CA ILE A 1 -7.03 -21.89 -8.67
C ILE A 1 -5.62 -21.45 -8.25
N THR A 2 -5.39 -20.30 -7.61
CA THR A 2 -4.01 -19.88 -7.22
C THR A 2 -3.35 -20.79 -6.17
N VAL A 3 -4.11 -21.30 -5.20
CA VAL A 3 -3.65 -22.28 -4.19
C VAL A 3 -3.33 -23.64 -4.82
N GLU A 4 -4.08 -24.04 -5.85
CA GLU A 4 -3.84 -25.31 -6.56
C GLU A 4 -2.68 -25.23 -7.56
N SER A 5 -2.36 -24.03 -8.06
CA SER A 5 -1.27 -23.80 -9.02
C SER A 5 0.13 -23.72 -8.39
N GLY A 6 0.25 -23.70 -7.06
CA GLY A 6 1.52 -23.53 -6.34
C GLY A 6 2.14 -22.12 -6.41
N GLN A 7 1.62 -21.24 -7.27
CA GLN A 7 2.12 -19.86 -7.44
C GLN A 7 1.99 -19.01 -6.17
N PHE A 8 1.02 -19.30 -5.31
CA PHE A 8 0.86 -18.64 -4.02
C PHE A 8 2.07 -18.89 -3.09
N PHE A 9 2.60 -20.11 -3.08
CA PHE A 9 3.81 -20.44 -2.30
C PHE A 9 5.05 -19.75 -2.86
N ILE A 10 5.13 -19.54 -4.18
CA ILE A 10 6.24 -18.81 -4.80
C ILE A 10 6.25 -17.33 -4.37
N ILE A 11 5.08 -16.68 -4.33
CA ILE A 11 4.97 -15.30 -3.83
C ILE A 11 5.34 -15.24 -2.35
N GLN A 12 4.85 -16.19 -1.55
CA GLN A 12 5.18 -16.29 -0.14
C GLN A 12 6.69 -16.48 0.09
N ASP A 13 7.32 -17.45 -0.60
CA ASP A 13 8.74 -17.77 -0.50
C ASP A 13 9.64 -16.63 -1.00
N SER A 14 9.21 -15.92 -2.05
CA SER A 14 9.95 -14.76 -2.56
C SER A 14 9.99 -13.64 -1.51
N ILE A 15 8.90 -13.45 -0.76
CA ILE A 15 8.80 -12.39 0.24
C ILE A 15 9.48 -12.77 1.57
N THR A 16 9.37 -14.03 2.01
CA THR A 16 10.08 -14.50 3.22
C THR A 16 11.59 -14.58 3.03
N ASN A 17 12.06 -14.78 1.80
CA ASN A 17 13.49 -14.69 1.49
C ASN A 17 14.04 -13.25 1.59
N ILE A 18 13.21 -12.21 1.47
CA ILE A 18 13.65 -10.82 1.64
C ILE A 18 13.95 -10.51 3.11
N SER A 19 13.06 -10.93 4.03
CA SER A 19 13.31 -10.72 5.47
C SER A 19 12.55 -11.70 6.36
N GLN A 20 13.23 -12.12 7.44
CA GLN A 20 12.64 -12.87 8.54
C GLN A 20 12.07 -11.94 9.64
N ASP A 21 12.28 -10.62 9.55
CA ASP A 21 11.72 -9.66 10.50
C ASP A 21 10.25 -9.39 10.15
N GLN A 22 9.35 -9.75 11.07
CA GLN A 22 7.91 -9.52 10.97
C GLN A 22 7.53 -8.06 10.67
N ARG A 23 8.31 -7.09 11.17
CA ARG A 23 8.09 -5.66 10.91
C ARG A 23 8.28 -5.34 9.42
N ILE A 24 9.34 -5.89 8.82
CA ILE A 24 9.64 -5.71 7.39
C ILE A 24 8.63 -6.47 6.53
N GLN A 25 8.21 -7.67 6.94
CA GLN A 25 7.17 -8.44 6.26
C GLN A 25 5.84 -7.69 6.19
N VAL A 26 5.46 -6.94 7.24
CA VAL A 26 4.25 -6.11 7.21
C VAL A 26 4.39 -4.92 6.26
N LEU A 27 5.57 -4.31 6.16
CA LEU A 27 5.80 -3.24 5.19
C LEU A 27 5.76 -3.76 3.73
N LEU A 28 6.30 -4.96 3.49
CA LEU A 28 6.26 -5.61 2.17
C LEU A 28 4.84 -6.05 1.80
N ILE A 29 4.20 -6.85 2.66
CA ILE A 29 2.92 -7.50 2.34
C ILE A 29 1.76 -6.60 2.69
N GLY A 30 1.67 -6.20 3.96
CA GLY A 30 0.52 -5.47 4.49
C GLY A 30 0.38 -4.08 3.91
N PHE A 31 1.49 -3.43 3.55
CA PHE A 31 1.49 -2.09 2.98
C PHE A 31 1.72 -2.10 1.45
N ALA A 32 2.92 -2.43 0.98
CA ALA A 32 3.25 -2.22 -0.43
C ALA A 32 2.53 -3.19 -1.38
N PHE A 33 2.57 -4.50 -1.12
CA PHE A 33 1.87 -5.48 -1.95
C PHE A 33 0.34 -5.32 -1.87
N ASN A 34 -0.18 -5.02 -0.69
CA ASN A 34 -1.59 -4.68 -0.48
C ASN A 34 -2.02 -3.50 -1.34
N ALA A 35 -1.25 -2.40 -1.31
CA ALA A 35 -1.52 -1.22 -2.12
C ALA A 35 -1.47 -1.52 -3.62
N PHE A 36 -0.48 -2.29 -4.09
CA PHE A 36 -0.42 -2.72 -5.49
C PHE A 36 -1.66 -3.51 -5.92
N LEU A 37 -2.09 -4.47 -5.10
CA LEU A 37 -3.30 -5.23 -5.36
C LEU A 37 -4.55 -4.34 -5.31
N GLU A 38 -4.60 -3.31 -4.46
CA GLU A 38 -5.71 -2.35 -4.41
C GLU A 38 -5.75 -1.48 -5.66
N GLY A 39 -4.60 -1.04 -6.18
CA GLY A 39 -4.52 -0.36 -7.46
C GLY A 39 -4.97 -1.22 -8.65
N ALA A 40 -4.66 -2.52 -8.62
CA ALA A 40 -4.96 -3.45 -9.72
C ALA A 40 -6.39 -4.04 -9.67
N ALA A 41 -6.88 -4.40 -8.48
CA ALA A 41 -8.13 -5.12 -8.28
C ALA A 41 -9.20 -4.29 -7.54
N GLY A 42 -8.77 -3.45 -6.59
CA GLY A 42 -9.62 -2.60 -5.76
C GLY A 42 -10.59 -3.32 -4.83
N PHE A 43 -11.48 -2.52 -4.23
CA PHE A 43 -12.65 -2.95 -3.46
C PHE A 43 -12.33 -3.76 -2.20
N GLY A 44 -11.14 -3.61 -1.62
CA GLY A 44 -10.79 -4.22 -0.32
C GLY A 44 -10.57 -5.73 -0.34
N VAL A 45 -10.68 -6.39 -1.51
CA VAL A 45 -10.22 -7.78 -1.71
C VAL A 45 -8.73 -7.97 -1.32
N PRO A 46 -7.82 -7.03 -1.64
CA PRO A 46 -6.40 -7.11 -1.26
C PRO A 46 -6.15 -7.29 0.24
N ILE A 47 -6.99 -6.69 1.07
CA ILE A 47 -6.89 -6.74 2.53
C ILE A 47 -6.98 -8.19 3.00
N ALA A 48 -7.94 -8.94 2.46
CA ALA A 48 -8.14 -10.35 2.81
C ALA A 48 -6.96 -11.22 2.35
N ILE A 49 -6.45 -10.99 1.13
CA ILE A 49 -5.30 -11.72 0.58
C ILE A 49 -4.05 -11.49 1.41
N CYS A 50 -3.74 -10.23 1.73
CA CYS A 50 -2.56 -9.87 2.50
C CYS A 50 -2.66 -10.32 3.96
N ALA A 51 -3.85 -10.25 4.56
CA ALA A 51 -4.08 -10.77 5.91
C ALA A 51 -3.87 -12.28 5.98
N LEU A 52 -4.33 -13.02 4.97
CA LEU A 52 -4.08 -14.46 4.85
C LEU A 52 -2.58 -14.74 4.73
N LEU A 53 -1.86 -14.03 3.85
CA LEU A 53 -0.41 -14.18 3.70
C LEU A 53 0.33 -13.93 5.01
N LEU A 54 0.06 -12.82 5.69
CA LEU A 54 0.66 -12.53 7.00
C LEU A 54 0.33 -13.60 8.05
N THR A 55 -0.90 -14.12 8.05
CA THR A 55 -1.29 -15.21 8.95
C THR A 55 -0.44 -16.47 8.71
N GLN A 56 -0.17 -16.81 7.45
CA GLN A 56 0.70 -17.93 7.09
C GLN A 56 2.16 -17.70 7.50
N LEU A 57 2.57 -16.45 7.71
CA LEU A 57 3.90 -16.07 8.26
C LEU A 57 3.93 -16.04 9.80
N GLY A 58 2.87 -16.54 10.46
CA GLY A 58 2.82 -16.68 11.91
C GLY A 58 2.21 -15.48 12.65
N PHE A 59 1.62 -14.51 11.95
CA PHE A 59 0.84 -13.46 12.60
C PHE A 59 -0.48 -14.02 13.12
N ASN A 60 -0.96 -13.46 14.24
CA ASN A 60 -2.33 -13.72 14.68
C ASN A 60 -3.33 -13.23 13.59
N PRO A 61 -4.32 -14.03 13.17
CA PRO A 61 -5.22 -13.67 12.08
C PRO A 61 -5.93 -12.33 12.25
N LEU A 62 -6.40 -12.03 13.46
CA LEU A 62 -7.09 -10.77 13.75
C LEU A 62 -6.13 -9.59 13.68
N LYS A 63 -4.90 -9.75 14.20
CA LYS A 63 -3.85 -8.72 14.11
C LYS A 63 -3.44 -8.48 12.65
N ALA A 64 -3.28 -9.53 11.86
CA ALA A 64 -2.97 -9.43 10.43
C ALA A 64 -4.05 -8.67 9.66
N ALA A 65 -5.33 -9.00 9.88
CA ALA A 65 -6.45 -8.29 9.27
C ALA A 65 -6.48 -6.80 9.68
N MET A 66 -6.27 -6.49 10.96
CA MET A 66 -6.21 -5.10 11.43
C MET A 66 -5.04 -4.32 10.79
N LEU A 67 -3.85 -4.93 10.69
CA LEU A 67 -2.69 -4.29 10.07
C LEU A 67 -2.95 -3.99 8.58
N CYS A 68 -3.53 -4.93 7.84
CA CYS A 68 -3.88 -4.72 6.44
C CYS A 68 -4.98 -3.65 6.26
N LEU A 69 -5.95 -3.58 7.19
CA LEU A 69 -6.98 -2.54 7.19
C LEU A 69 -6.39 -1.15 7.43
N VAL A 70 -5.49 -1.01 8.41
CA VAL A 70 -4.79 0.25 8.69
C VAL A 70 -3.92 0.65 7.50
N ALA A 71 -3.22 -0.31 6.90
CA ALA A 71 -2.38 -0.06 5.73
C ALA A 71 -3.19 0.44 4.53
N ASN A 72 -4.40 -0.09 4.32
CA ASN A 72 -5.27 0.31 3.22
C ASN A 72 -5.74 1.78 3.31
N ALA A 73 -5.58 2.44 4.45
CA ALA A 73 -5.85 3.87 4.56
C ALA A 73 -4.95 4.72 3.64
N ALA A 74 -3.79 4.20 3.23
CA ALA A 74 -2.86 4.89 2.33
C ALA A 74 -3.24 4.75 0.84
N SER A 75 -3.74 3.59 0.42
CA SER A 75 -4.01 3.26 -1.00
C SER A 75 -5.49 3.18 -1.37
N GLY A 76 -6.40 3.18 -0.40
CA GLY A 76 -7.83 3.03 -0.69
C GLY A 76 -8.46 4.22 -1.45
N ALA A 77 -7.75 5.33 -1.59
CA ALA A 77 -8.29 6.56 -2.16
C ALA A 77 -8.42 6.53 -3.69
N PHE A 78 -7.49 5.88 -4.41
CA PHE A 78 -7.57 5.75 -5.86
C PHE A 78 -8.09 4.38 -6.31
N GLY A 79 -7.99 3.35 -5.48
CA GLY A 79 -8.62 2.04 -5.74
C GLY A 79 -8.29 1.46 -7.12
N ALA A 80 -9.20 0.67 -7.69
CA ALA A 80 -9.01 0.02 -8.98
C ALA A 80 -8.80 1.06 -10.11
N ILE A 81 -7.55 1.23 -10.55
CA ILE A 81 -7.14 2.08 -11.67
C ILE A 81 -7.75 3.50 -11.58
N GLY A 82 -7.76 4.09 -10.38
CA GLY A 82 -8.21 5.47 -10.21
C GLY A 82 -9.72 5.71 -10.36
N ILE A 83 -10.55 4.66 -10.48
CA ILE A 83 -12.01 4.78 -10.70
C ILE A 83 -12.71 5.74 -9.72
N PRO A 84 -12.47 5.71 -8.38
CA PRO A 84 -13.10 6.62 -7.42
C PRO A 84 -12.86 8.10 -7.73
N VAL A 85 -11.70 8.44 -8.30
CA VAL A 85 -11.41 9.81 -8.76
C VAL A 85 -11.95 10.03 -10.18
N GLY A 86 -11.82 9.05 -11.06
CA GLY A 86 -12.28 9.11 -12.46
C GLY A 86 -13.78 9.36 -12.62
N VAL A 87 -14.61 8.94 -11.65
CA VAL A 87 -16.07 9.08 -11.71
C VAL A 87 -16.53 10.53 -11.85
N VAL A 88 -15.73 11.53 -11.45
CA VAL A 88 -16.10 12.95 -11.49
C VAL A 88 -16.42 13.44 -12.89
N GLU A 89 -15.79 12.87 -13.93
CA GLU A 89 -16.09 13.16 -15.33
C GLU A 89 -17.51 12.73 -15.75
N THR A 90 -18.06 11.71 -15.08
CA THR A 90 -19.40 11.19 -15.37
C THR A 90 -20.51 11.99 -14.69
N LEU A 91 -20.19 12.70 -13.60
CA LEU A 91 -21.17 13.33 -12.70
C LEU A 91 -21.63 14.73 -13.17
N LYS A 92 -21.00 15.31 -14.20
CA LYS A 92 -21.31 16.66 -14.72
C LYS A 92 -21.40 17.71 -13.61
N LEU A 93 -20.42 17.70 -12.71
CA LEU A 93 -20.39 18.62 -11.57
C LEU A 93 -20.26 20.09 -12.04
N PRO A 94 -20.92 21.03 -11.35
CA PRO A 94 -20.72 22.45 -11.62
C PRO A 94 -19.29 22.89 -11.29
N GLY A 95 -18.70 23.76 -12.12
CA GLY A 95 -17.38 24.37 -11.86
C GLY A 95 -16.17 23.68 -12.51
N ASP A 96 -16.36 22.99 -13.65
CA ASP A 96 -15.29 22.36 -14.44
C ASP A 96 -14.32 21.50 -13.60
N VAL A 97 -14.90 20.70 -12.69
CA VAL A 97 -14.15 19.76 -11.86
C VAL A 97 -13.55 18.67 -12.75
N SER A 98 -12.23 18.70 -12.94
CA SER A 98 -11.49 17.70 -13.73
C SER A 98 -10.94 16.59 -12.84
N VAL A 99 -10.76 15.39 -13.42
CA VAL A 99 -10.11 14.25 -12.76
C VAL A 99 -8.73 14.63 -12.22
N LEU A 100 -7.94 15.35 -13.01
CA LEU A 100 -6.62 15.81 -12.62
C LEU A 100 -6.67 16.78 -11.42
N GLY A 101 -7.63 17.72 -11.41
CA GLY A 101 -7.78 18.67 -10.30
C GLY A 101 -8.15 17.98 -8.98
N VAL A 102 -8.99 16.95 -9.03
CA VAL A 102 -9.34 16.13 -7.86
C VAL A 102 -8.16 15.29 -7.41
N SER A 103 -7.42 14.68 -8.35
CA SER A 103 -6.18 13.94 -8.07
C SER A 103 -5.14 14.80 -7.36
N GLN A 104 -4.90 16.03 -7.86
CA GLN A 104 -3.98 17.00 -7.26
C GLN A 104 -4.43 17.41 -5.85
N SER A 105 -5.72 17.67 -5.66
CA SER A 105 -6.28 18.04 -4.35
C SER A 105 -6.15 16.91 -3.33
N ALA A 106 -6.40 15.67 -3.75
CA ALA A 106 -6.25 14.48 -2.90
C ALA A 106 -4.79 14.26 -2.47
N THR A 107 -3.83 14.58 -3.34
CA THR A 107 -2.40 14.40 -3.10
C THR A 107 -1.93 15.08 -1.81
N LEU A 108 -2.39 16.30 -1.54
CA LEU A 108 -1.96 17.06 -0.35
C LEU A 108 -2.36 16.36 0.96
N THR A 109 -3.57 15.83 1.01
CA THR A 109 -4.09 15.13 2.19
C THR A 109 -3.47 13.73 2.31
N LEU A 110 -3.36 13.03 1.19
CA LEU A 110 -2.85 11.66 1.15
C LEU A 110 -1.36 11.60 1.42
N ALA A 111 -0.56 12.59 1.01
CA ALA A 111 0.88 12.58 1.25
C ALA A 111 1.23 12.46 2.74
N ILE A 112 0.47 13.15 3.61
CA ILE A 112 0.66 13.07 5.07
C ILE A 112 0.29 11.68 5.59
N ILE A 113 -0.86 11.15 5.15
CA ILE A 113 -1.33 9.81 5.56
C ILE A 113 -0.32 8.75 5.11
N ASN A 114 0.05 8.76 3.84
CA ASN A 114 0.95 7.78 3.21
C ASN A 114 2.32 7.76 3.85
N PHE A 115 2.82 8.90 4.28
CA PHE A 115 4.09 8.98 5.00
C PHE A 115 3.98 8.43 6.42
N ILE A 116 2.85 8.62 7.11
CA ILE A 116 2.68 8.25 8.52
C ILE A 116 2.29 6.77 8.69
N ILE A 117 1.51 6.20 7.77
CA ILE A 117 0.97 4.84 7.91
C ILE A 117 2.06 3.78 8.14
N PRO A 118 3.20 3.75 7.41
CA PRO A 118 4.29 2.81 7.70
C PRO A 118 4.81 2.90 9.15
N PHE A 119 4.92 4.10 9.70
CA PHE A 119 5.31 4.29 11.11
C PHE A 119 4.24 3.74 12.06
N LEU A 120 2.97 4.00 11.77
CA LEU A 120 1.85 3.51 12.57
C LEU A 120 1.79 1.98 12.57
N LEU A 121 2.01 1.33 11.42
CA LEU A 121 2.04 -0.12 11.31
C LEU A 121 3.12 -0.73 12.21
N ILE A 122 4.34 -0.21 12.17
CA ILE A 122 5.42 -0.71 13.03
C ILE A 122 5.14 -0.40 14.50
N PHE A 123 4.58 0.76 14.80
CA PHE A 123 4.17 1.13 16.15
C PHE A 123 3.13 0.16 16.74
N ILE A 124 2.15 -0.29 15.93
CA ILE A 124 1.14 -1.29 16.36
C ILE A 124 1.80 -2.66 16.61
N ILE A 125 2.88 -2.99 15.90
CA ILE A 125 3.55 -4.28 16.05
C ILE A 125 4.39 -4.32 17.33
N ASP A 126 5.27 -3.34 17.52
CA ASP A 126 6.38 -3.37 18.50
C ASP A 126 6.66 -1.99 19.15
N GLY A 127 5.68 -1.06 19.08
CA GLY A 127 5.75 0.25 19.71
C GLY A 127 6.90 1.13 19.23
N PHE A 128 7.34 2.05 20.09
CA PHE A 128 8.46 2.95 19.80
C PHE A 128 9.79 2.23 19.60
N ARG A 129 9.95 1.04 20.18
CA ARG A 129 11.16 0.23 20.01
C ARG A 129 11.26 -0.25 18.56
N GLY A 130 10.18 -0.85 18.05
CA GLY A 130 10.10 -1.27 16.65
C GLY A 130 10.41 -0.13 15.69
N VAL A 131 9.78 1.02 15.90
CA VAL A 131 9.99 2.20 15.04
C VAL A 131 11.46 2.64 15.02
N LYS A 132 12.15 2.62 16.17
CA LYS A 132 13.56 3.01 16.23
C LYS A 132 14.48 1.99 15.57
N GLU A 133 14.22 0.70 15.79
CA GLU A 133 15.05 -0.39 15.24
C GLU A 133 14.90 -0.54 13.72
N THR A 134 13.69 -0.30 13.18
CA THR A 134 13.42 -0.41 11.73
C THR A 134 13.28 0.94 11.03
N LEU A 135 13.70 2.03 11.67
CA LEU A 135 13.58 3.40 11.15
C LEU A 135 14.08 3.55 9.71
N PRO A 136 15.25 3.00 9.32
CA PRO A 136 15.73 3.12 7.94
C PRO A 136 14.75 2.50 6.93
N ALA A 137 14.25 1.29 7.21
CA ALA A 137 13.30 0.61 6.34
C ALA A 137 11.96 1.35 6.26
N ILE A 138 11.45 1.86 7.39
CA ILE A 138 10.22 2.66 7.42
C ILE A 138 10.39 3.92 6.56
N LEU A 139 11.53 4.60 6.65
CA LEU A 139 11.81 5.79 5.87
C LEU A 139 11.92 5.48 4.37
N VAL A 140 12.61 4.40 3.99
CA VAL A 140 12.66 3.95 2.59
C VAL A 140 11.25 3.73 2.05
N VAL A 141 10.40 3.04 2.80
CA VAL A 141 9.00 2.78 2.41
C VAL A 141 8.20 4.06 2.29
N SER A 142 8.21 4.88 3.34
CA SER A 142 7.39 6.09 3.45
C SER A 142 7.78 7.13 2.40
N ILE A 143 9.08 7.35 2.20
CA ILE A 143 9.61 8.32 1.24
C ILE A 143 9.33 7.84 -0.19
N THR A 144 9.66 6.57 -0.51
CA THR A 144 9.48 6.05 -1.87
C THR A 144 8.01 6.09 -2.27
N TYR A 145 7.12 5.57 -1.42
CA TYR A 145 5.69 5.53 -1.71
C TYR A 145 5.09 6.93 -1.84
N THR A 146 5.36 7.81 -0.87
CA THR A 146 4.77 9.16 -0.83
C THR A 146 5.25 10.02 -2.00
N LEU A 147 6.55 10.01 -2.30
CA LEU A 147 7.10 10.83 -3.39
C LEU A 147 6.63 10.34 -4.75
N THR A 148 6.72 9.04 -5.01
CA THR A 148 6.36 8.49 -6.33
C THR A 148 4.87 8.61 -6.60
N GLN A 149 4.02 8.39 -5.59
CA GLN A 149 2.59 8.61 -5.70
C GLN A 149 2.27 10.08 -5.92
N GLY A 150 2.86 10.98 -5.11
CA GLY A 150 2.61 12.42 -5.24
C GLY A 150 3.02 12.97 -6.61
N LEU A 151 4.12 12.49 -7.19
CA LEU A 151 4.52 12.84 -8.55
C LEU A 151 3.50 12.33 -9.57
N LEU A 152 3.06 11.08 -9.48
CA LEU A 152 2.10 10.52 -10.42
C LEU A 152 0.73 11.19 -10.34
N THR A 153 0.21 11.42 -9.14
CA THR A 153 -1.11 12.03 -8.96
C THR A 153 -1.15 13.50 -9.36
N VAL A 154 -0.02 14.20 -9.28
CA VAL A 154 0.09 15.60 -9.71
C VAL A 154 0.26 15.74 -11.23
N PHE A 155 1.07 14.88 -11.85
CA PHE A 155 1.44 15.03 -13.27
C PHE A 155 0.68 14.11 -14.23
N SER A 156 0.34 12.90 -13.81
CA SER A 156 -0.23 11.86 -14.67
C SER A 156 -1.71 11.60 -14.41
N GLY A 157 -2.16 11.73 -13.16
CA GLY A 157 -3.53 11.41 -12.76
C GLY A 157 -3.63 10.21 -11.80
N PRO A 158 -4.86 9.78 -11.47
CA PRO A 158 -5.12 8.76 -10.45
C PRO A 158 -4.92 7.31 -10.91
N GLU A 159 -4.84 7.04 -12.21
CA GLU A 159 -4.93 5.69 -12.78
C GLU A 159 -3.79 4.77 -12.35
N LEU A 160 -2.61 5.33 -12.14
CA LEU A 160 -1.39 4.60 -11.77
C LEU A 160 -0.94 4.85 -10.32
N ALA A 161 -1.73 5.63 -9.56
CA ALA A 161 -1.36 6.13 -8.24
C ALA A 161 -1.11 5.00 -7.22
N ASP A 162 -1.84 3.90 -7.30
CA ASP A 162 -1.68 2.74 -6.41
C ASP A 162 -1.10 1.50 -7.12
N ILE A 163 -0.48 1.69 -8.30
CA ILE A 163 0.19 0.60 -9.02
C ILE A 163 1.70 0.79 -9.00
N ILE A 164 2.18 1.92 -9.51
CA ILE A 164 3.62 2.15 -9.68
C ILE A 164 4.32 2.46 -8.33
N PRO A 165 3.77 3.32 -7.45
CA PRO A 165 4.39 3.61 -6.15
C PRO A 165 4.61 2.39 -5.25
N PRO A 166 3.63 1.47 -5.07
CA PRO A 166 3.88 0.28 -4.27
C PRO A 166 4.91 -0.66 -4.88
N LEU A 167 4.95 -0.82 -6.20
CA LEU A 167 5.97 -1.65 -6.87
C LEU A 167 7.38 -1.08 -6.68
N LEU A 168 7.55 0.22 -6.85
CA LEU A 168 8.82 0.89 -6.59
C LEU A 168 9.21 0.80 -5.12
N THR A 169 8.23 0.85 -4.22
CA THR A 169 8.43 0.71 -2.77
C THR A 169 8.90 -0.70 -2.39
N MET A 170 8.28 -1.74 -2.98
CA MET A 170 8.73 -3.13 -2.80
C MET A 170 10.16 -3.31 -3.30
N LEU A 171 10.48 -2.77 -4.48
CA LEU A 171 11.81 -2.85 -5.05
C LEU A 171 12.85 -2.12 -4.17
N ALA A 172 12.52 -0.90 -3.72
CA ALA A 172 13.40 -0.12 -2.85
C ALA A 172 13.67 -0.85 -1.53
N LEU A 173 12.64 -1.47 -0.93
CA LEU A 173 12.78 -2.22 0.31
C LEU A 173 13.53 -3.55 0.13
N ALA A 174 13.47 -4.17 -1.04
CA ALA A 174 14.20 -5.41 -1.35
C ALA A 174 15.70 -5.20 -1.65
N VAL A 175 16.08 -4.00 -2.13
CA VAL A 175 17.48 -3.65 -2.45
C VAL A 175 18.20 -3.01 -1.25
N PHE A 176 17.45 -2.43 -0.31
CA PHE A 176 17.95 -1.84 0.93
C PHE A 176 18.58 -2.87 1.86
#